data_AF-A0A932KDG2-F1
#
_entry.id   AF-A0A932KDG2-F1
#
_cell.length_a   1.000
_cell.length_b   1.000
_cell.length_c   1.000
_cell.angle_alpha   90.00
_cell.angle_beta   90.00
_cell.angle_gamma   90.00
#
_symmetry.space_group_name_H-M   'P 1'
#
loop_
_entity.id
_entity.type
_entity.pdbx_description
1 polymer ?
#
loop_
_entity_poly.entity_id
_entity_poly.type
_entity_poly.pdbx_seq_one_letter_code
_entity_poly.pdbx_strand_id
1 'polypeptide(L)' 'MKRFFLAIVGLAIVGTGIFGWYRLSLRPVDASSDRNEVVKIPEGSSLKAIAKMLEEEDLIRSSRVFVRYAKSVG' A
#
# COMPACT_ATOMS: atom_id res chain seq x y z
N MET A 1 -6.25 30.05 -21.77
CA MET A 1 -5.66 28.83 -22.36
C MET A 1 -4.39 28.35 -21.65
N LYS A 2 -3.31 29.14 -21.54
CA LYS A 2 -2.05 28.71 -20.89
C LYS A 2 -2.19 28.25 -19.42
N ARG A 3 -2.96 28.97 -18.60
CA ARG A 3 -3.26 28.60 -17.20
C ARG A 3 -4.02 27.27 -17.07
N PHE A 4 -4.96 27.03 -17.99
CA PHE A 4 -5.73 25.80 -18.03
C PHE A 4 -4.85 24.60 -18.44
N PHE A 5 -3.97 24.80 -19.41
CA PHE A 5 -2.99 23.79 -19.81
C PHE A 5 -2.04 23.43 -18.65
N LEU A 6 -1.51 24.42 -17.92
CA LEU A 6 -0.68 24.19 -16.75
C LEU A 6 -1.42 23.43 -15.64
N ALA A 7 -2.71 23.71 -15.43
CA ALA A 7 -3.52 22.98 -14.46
C ALA A 7 -3.69 21.50 -14.85
N ILE A 8 -3.92 21.20 -16.13
CA ILE A 8 -4.03 19.83 -16.64
C ILE A 8 -2.71 19.07 -16.47
N VAL A 9 -1.59 19.69 -16.83
CA VAL A 9 -0.26 19.08 -16.67
C VAL A 9 0.03 18.81 -15.19
N GLY A 10 -0.29 19.76 -14.30
CA GLY A 10 -0.16 19.56 -12.86
C GLY A 10 -0.99 18.38 -12.36
N LEU A 11 -2.25 18.26 -12.79
CA LEU A 11 -3.12 17.15 -12.42
C LEU A 11 -2.59 15.80 -12.92
N ALA A 12 -2.04 15.74 -14.13
CA ALA A 12 -1.45 14.54 -14.69
C ALA A 12 -0.21 14.07 -13.89
N ILE A 13 0.65 15.00 -13.45
CA ILE A 13 1.81 14.69 -12.61
C ILE A 13 1.35 14.14 -11.25
N VAL A 14 0.36 14.78 -10.62
CA VAL A 14 -0.19 14.30 -9.34
C VAL A 14 -0.83 12.92 -9.49
N GLY A 15 -1.63 12.71 -10.54
CA GLY A 15 -2.27 11.43 -10.80
C GLY A 15 -1.28 10.30 -11.03
N THR A 16 -0.23 10.52 -11.83
CA THR A 16 0.83 9.54 -12.06
C THR A 16 1.63 9.24 -10.79
N GLY A 17 1.91 10.25 -9.97
CA GLY A 17 2.57 10.07 -8.67
C GLY A 17 1.75 9.21 -7.70
N ILE A 18 0.45 9.49 -7.55
CA ILE A 18 -0.45 8.71 -6.69
C ILE A 18 -0.53 7.26 -7.16
N PHE A 19 -0.66 7.04 -8.47
CA PHE A 19 -0.74 5.70 -9.04
C PHE A 19 0.55 4.90 -8.85
N GLY A 20 1.71 5.53 -9.07
CA GLY A 20 3.02 4.93 -8.83
C GLY A 20 3.22 4.54 -7.37
N TRP A 21 2.88 5.45 -6.44
CA TRP A 21 2.94 5.17 -5.01
C TRP A 21 2.05 4.01 -4.58
N TYR A 22 0.83 3.93 -5.10
CA TYR A 22 -0.10 2.84 -4.80
C TYR A 22 0.45 1.49 -5.27
N ARG A 23 0.97 1.41 -6.51
CA ARG A 23 1.58 0.17 -7.01
C ARG A 23 2.84 -0.23 -6.25
N LEU A 24 3.67 0.73 -5.86
CA LEU A 24 4.87 0.45 -5.07
C LEU A 24 4.52 -0.10 -3.69
N SER A 25 3.46 0.44 -3.07
CA SER A 25 2.99 0.00 -1.75
C SER A 25 2.41 -1.42 -1.74
N LEU A 26 1.99 -1.95 -2.89
CA LEU A 26 1.54 -3.34 -3.06
C LEU A 26 2.69 -4.32 -3.30
N ARG A 27 3.91 -3.85 -3.57
CA ARG A 27 5.07 -4.71 -3.76
C ARG A 27 5.60 -5.22 -2.41
N PRO A 28 6.28 -6.37 -2.38
CA PRO A 28 6.97 -6.84 -1.19
C PRO A 28 7.97 -5.79 -0.69
N VAL A 29 8.17 -5.76 0.62
CA VAL A 29 9.19 -4.92 1.29
C VAL A 29 10.57 -5.27 0.77
N ASP A 30 10.87 -6.56 0.67
CA ASP A 30 12.08 -7.09 0.07
C ASP A 30 11.70 -8.10 -1.02
N ALA A 31 11.93 -7.72 -2.28
CA ALA A 31 11.59 -8.56 -3.43
C ALA A 31 12.59 -9.70 -3.67
N SER A 32 13.71 -9.71 -2.95
CA SER A 32 14.76 -10.73 -3.02
C SER A 32 14.73 -11.72 -1.84
N SER A 33 13.85 -11.48 -0.87
CA SER A 33 13.74 -12.31 0.34
C SER A 33 12.74 -13.44 0.14
N ASP A 34 13.23 -14.67 0.29
CA ASP A 34 12.42 -15.90 0.40
C ASP A 34 12.20 -16.33 1.87
N ARG A 35 12.38 -15.40 2.83
CA ARG A 35 12.19 -15.68 4.26
C ARG A 35 10.72 -16.00 4.55
N ASN A 36 10.52 -17.06 5.34
CA ASN A 36 9.21 -17.42 5.89
C ASN A 36 9.14 -16.99 7.36
N GLU A 37 8.17 -16.15 7.68
CA GLU A 37 7.94 -15.64 9.03
C GLU A 37 6.59 -16.15 9.56
N VAL A 38 6.58 -16.73 10.75
CA VAL A 38 5.35 -17.24 11.39
C VAL A 38 4.74 -16.15 12.25
N VAL A 39 3.64 -15.57 11.77
CA VAL A 39 2.93 -14.50 12.47
C VAL A 39 1.80 -15.08 13.33
N LYS A 40 1.71 -14.65 14.59
CA LYS A 40 0.60 -15.00 15.49
C LYS A 40 -0.44 -13.90 15.48
N ILE A 41 -1.64 -14.21 14.99
CA ILE A 41 -2.76 -13.26 14.99
C ILE A 41 -3.58 -13.43 16.27
N PRO A 42 -3.67 -12.40 17.15
CA PRO A 42 -4.51 -12.47 18.33
C PRO A 42 -5.99 -12.60 17.94
N GLU A 43 -6.74 -13.42 18.68
CA GLU A 43 -8.18 -13.55 18.47
C GLU A 43 -8.89 -12.20 18.62
N GLY A 44 -9.94 -12.00 17.81
CA GLY A 44 -10.68 -10.73 17.79
C GLY A 44 -9.96 -9.57 17.10
N SER A 45 -8.74 -9.78 16.57
CA SER A 45 -8.02 -8.74 15.83
C SER A 45 -8.78 -8.31 14.58
N SER A 46 -8.98 -7.00 14.43
CA SER A 46 -9.53 -6.44 13.20
C SER A 46 -8.51 -6.50 12.06
N LEU A 47 -8.99 -6.52 10.80
CA LEU A 47 -8.13 -6.44 9.61
C LEU A 47 -7.15 -5.25 9.66
N LYS A 48 -7.58 -4.11 10.23
CA LYS A 48 -6.70 -2.93 10.39
C LYS A 48 -5.58 -3.18 11.41
N ALA A 49 -5.88 -3.89 12.50
CA ALA A 49 -4.90 -4.23 13.52
C ALA A 49 -3.87 -5.23 12.98
N ILE A 50 -4.34 -6.26 12.27
CA ILE A 50 -3.47 -7.24 11.59
C ILE A 50 -2.55 -6.52 10.60
N ALA A 51 -3.10 -5.68 9.73
CA ALA A 51 -2.30 -4.96 8.74
C ALA A 51 -1.26 -4.03 9.39
N LYS A 52 -1.57 -3.41 10.53
CA LYS A 52 -0.60 -2.58 11.26
C LYS A 52 0.54 -3.41 11.83
N MET A 53 0.22 -4.57 12.42
CA MET A 53 1.22 -5.50 12.95
C MET A 53 2.17 -5.98 11.84
N LEU A 54 1.63 -6.38 10.69
CA LEU A 54 2.44 -6.81 9.54
C LEU A 54 3.35 -5.68 8.99
N GLU A 55 2.92 -4.42 9.07
CA GLU A 55 3.74 -3.27 8.67
C GLU A 55 4.84 -2.97 9.70
N GLU A 56 4.54 -3.12 11.00
CA GLU A 56 5.53 -2.95 12.08
C GLU A 56 6.61 -4.04 12.07
N GLU A 57 6.26 -5.25 11.62
CA GLU A 57 7.17 -6.38 11.43
C GLU A 57 7.91 -6.36 10.07
N ASP A 58 7.73 -5.29 9.27
CA ASP A 58 8.36 -5.13 7.95
C ASP A 58 8.01 -6.24 6.95
N LEU A 59 6.85 -6.89 7.14
CA LEU A 59 6.33 -7.95 6.27
C LEU A 59 5.50 -7.37 5.11
N ILE A 60 4.90 -6.19 5.31
CA ILE A 60 4.19 -5.43 4.27
C ILE A 60 4.60 -3.96 4.29
N ARG A 61 4.56 -3.30 3.13
CA ARG A 61 4.98 -1.89 3.01
C ARG A 61 3.99 -0.87 3.56
N SER A 62 2.70 -1.18 3.55
CA SER A 62 1.68 -0.24 3.97
C SER A 62 0.40 -0.94 4.43
N SER A 63 0.08 -0.78 5.72
CA SER A 63 -1.18 -1.31 6.29
C SER A 63 -2.41 -0.75 5.57
N ARG A 64 -2.41 0.54 5.21
CA ARG A 64 -3.55 1.20 4.55
C ARG A 64 -3.85 0.62 3.18
N VAL A 65 -2.80 0.40 2.38
CA VAL A 65 -2.93 -0.15 1.03
C VAL A 65 -3.32 -1.63 1.11
N PHE A 66 -2.71 -2.38 2.02
CA PHE A 66 -3.07 -3.76 2.29
C PHE A 66 -4.53 -3.93 2.71
N VAL A 67 -5.03 -3.14 3.67
CA VAL A 67 -6.43 -3.19 4.10
C VAL A 67 -7.38 -2.91 2.93
N ARG A 68 -7.07 -1.92 2.08
CA ARG A 68 -7.88 -1.63 0.90
C ARG A 68 -7.89 -2.80 -0.08
N TYR A 69 -6.72 -3.37 -0.35
CA TYR A 69 -6.57 -4.51 -1.24
C TYR A 69 -7.31 -5.75 -0.72
N ALA A 70 -7.08 -6.14 0.54
CA ALA A 70 -7.73 -7.28 1.18
C ALA A 70 -9.27 -7.16 1.16
N LYS A 71 -9.81 -5.95 1.36
CA LYS A 71 -11.25 -5.68 1.24
C LYS A 71 -11.81 -5.72 -0.18
N SER A 72 -10.96 -5.59 -1.20
CA SER A 72 -11.38 -5.64 -2.61
C SER A 72 -11.34 -7.04 -3.20
N VAL A 73 -10.65 -7.96 -2.54
CA VAL A 73 -10.48 -9.35 -3.00
C VAL A 73 -11.45 -10.31 -2.30
N GLY A 74 -11.86 -10.01 -1.06
CA GLY A 74 -12.91 -10.73 -0.34
C GLY A 74 -14.30 -10.16 -0.61
#